data_AF-A0A2G5SZN3-F1
#
_entry.id   AF-A0A2G5SZN3-F1
#
_cell.length_a   1.000
_cell.length_b   1.000
_cell.length_c   1.000
_cell.angle_alpha   90.00
_cell.angle_beta   90.00
_cell.angle_gamma   90.00
#
_symmetry.space_group_name_H-M   'P 1'
#
loop_
_entity.id
_entity.type
_entity.pdbx_description
1 polymer ?
#
loop_
_entity_poly.entity_id
_entity_poly.type
_entity_poly.pdbx_seq_one_letter_code
_entity_poly.pdbx_strand_id
1 'polypeptide(L)'
;MNAVLFPYVNKVGDNSRPNGAALWFGKLLEKLDRSLFEKESVMADWTHNYMCHVFKDNETSLFHEFQKYGYKTLLSEDWAEGTLNWPNCKGFDKPPINHYMRPFQNAMERKNHGVNVTKRHLKGKMCREQHHTLLDYLGQFLDAYPDQKKFSWTWASHLGHNSENGIAHSDNDFYNFMIRHRKQLENSFVFFMGDHGLRFGSVRKTFVGALDVNNPFLSISIPKELRKNTKILDIMRKNAKKLQTHFDTRSTMLDILKFHSASNFADTVPLEIPGEKGYSYLREPSTIRNCKNSPIPIQYCICQFNKTAVSTKNKLALSIGKQISYSVNEELKAGNFTKQCIEMKVDRIVSLLKYTQSMNGSDVYIVVFKMKKPSQANFKANVKILPTGKVKVLGMIERTDSYKNTANCIKSEHHRPYCYCKNQEDS
;
A
#
# COMPACT_ATOMS: atom_id res chain seq x y z
N MET A 1 20.00 11.32 -13.35
CA MET A 1 19.04 10.56 -14.20
C MET A 1 17.76 11.39 -14.25
N ASN A 2 17.20 11.68 -15.43
CA ASN A 2 15.94 12.41 -15.51
C ASN A 2 14.80 11.43 -15.23
N ALA A 3 13.95 11.76 -14.26
CA ALA A 3 12.81 10.95 -13.84
C ALA A 3 11.51 11.75 -13.91
N VAL A 4 10.39 11.06 -14.05
CA VAL A 4 9.04 11.64 -13.98
C VAL A 4 8.48 11.36 -12.59
N LEU A 5 8.10 12.43 -11.89
CA LEU A 5 7.40 12.33 -10.61
C LEU A 5 5.89 12.15 -10.84
N PHE A 6 5.28 11.28 -10.06
CA PHE A 6 3.84 10.99 -10.08
C PHE A 6 3.21 11.52 -8.79
N PRO A 7 2.70 12.77 -8.77
CA PRO A 7 2.18 13.39 -7.56
C PRO A 7 0.84 12.82 -7.06
N TYR A 8 0.16 11.97 -7.84
CA TYR A 8 -1.20 11.49 -7.56
C TYR A 8 -1.30 9.96 -7.65
N VAL A 9 -0.54 9.24 -6.83
CA VAL A 9 -0.61 7.77 -6.74
C VAL A 9 -1.43 7.39 -5.53
N ASN A 10 -2.56 6.74 -5.71
CA ASN A 10 -3.41 6.30 -4.61
C ASN A 10 -3.00 4.89 -4.16
N LYS A 11 -2.85 4.69 -2.84
CA LYS A 11 -2.82 3.34 -2.28
C LYS A 11 -4.16 2.63 -2.51
N VAL A 12 -4.16 1.31 -2.52
CA VAL A 12 -5.37 0.49 -2.77
C VAL A 12 -5.74 -0.41 -1.59
N GLY A 13 -4.96 -0.36 -0.51
CA GLY A 13 -5.28 -1.02 0.75
C GLY A 13 -4.57 -0.37 1.94
N ASP A 14 -4.90 -0.82 3.14
CA ASP A 14 -4.55 -0.13 4.38
C ASP A 14 -3.04 -0.03 4.65
N ASN A 15 -2.32 -1.13 4.41
CA ASN A 15 -0.91 -1.33 4.76
C ASN A 15 -0.13 -2.05 3.64
N SER A 16 1.10 -2.49 3.90
CA SER A 16 1.97 -3.07 2.89
C SER A 16 1.42 -4.29 2.18
N ARG A 17 0.74 -5.19 2.89
CA ARG A 17 0.26 -6.45 2.30
C ARG A 17 -0.75 -6.27 1.16
N PRO A 18 -1.87 -5.51 1.30
CA PRO A 18 -2.81 -5.31 0.20
C PRO A 18 -2.22 -4.50 -0.96
N ASN A 19 -1.34 -3.54 -0.69
CA ASN A 19 -0.65 -2.79 -1.75
C ASN A 19 0.38 -3.68 -2.49
N GLY A 20 1.11 -4.52 -1.76
CA GLY A 20 2.01 -5.54 -2.30
C GLY A 20 1.26 -6.59 -3.12
N ALA A 21 0.08 -7.04 -2.69
CA ALA A 21 -0.76 -7.95 -3.48
C ALA A 21 -1.22 -7.35 -4.80
N ALA A 22 -1.56 -6.06 -4.82
CA ALA A 22 -1.88 -5.33 -6.03
C ALA A 22 -0.67 -5.24 -6.98
N LEU A 23 0.52 -4.93 -6.47
CA LEU A 23 1.75 -4.83 -7.25
C LEU A 23 2.20 -6.19 -7.80
N TRP A 24 2.27 -7.19 -6.92
CA TRP A 24 2.91 -8.47 -7.23
C TRP A 24 1.97 -9.45 -7.92
N PHE A 25 0.65 -9.34 -7.76
CA PHE A 25 -0.30 -10.30 -8.31
C PHE A 25 -1.51 -9.68 -9.04
N GLY A 26 -1.68 -8.35 -8.99
CA GLY A 26 -2.86 -7.70 -9.59
C GLY A 26 -4.15 -8.02 -8.81
N LYS A 27 -4.03 -8.36 -7.52
CA LYS A 27 -5.14 -8.80 -6.67
C LYS A 27 -5.54 -7.78 -5.64
N LEU A 28 -6.85 -7.61 -5.51
CA LEU A 28 -7.51 -6.80 -4.51
C LEU A 28 -7.75 -7.61 -3.24
N LEU A 29 -7.33 -7.11 -2.08
CA LEU A 29 -7.58 -7.75 -0.78
C LEU A 29 -8.70 -7.10 0.04
N GLU A 30 -9.21 -5.97 -0.42
CA GLU A 30 -10.24 -5.19 0.30
C GLU A 30 -11.43 -4.94 -0.62
N LYS A 31 -12.64 -5.05 -0.08
CA LYS A 31 -13.88 -4.78 -0.82
C LYS A 31 -13.89 -3.32 -1.31
N LEU A 32 -14.25 -3.12 -2.58
CA LEU A 32 -14.57 -1.81 -3.12
C LEU A 32 -16.06 -1.52 -2.87
N ASP A 33 -16.36 -0.81 -1.79
CA ASP A 33 -17.71 -0.25 -1.60
C ASP A 33 -17.96 0.83 -2.66
N ARG A 34 -18.84 0.52 -3.61
CA ARG A 34 -19.25 1.43 -4.69
C ARG A 34 -20.62 2.04 -4.47
N SER A 35 -21.23 1.81 -3.30
CA SER A 35 -22.59 2.27 -3.00
C SER A 35 -22.72 3.79 -2.87
N LEU A 36 -21.61 4.50 -2.69
CA LEU A 36 -21.57 5.95 -2.86
C LEU A 36 -22.01 6.38 -4.28
N PHE A 37 -21.61 5.60 -5.29
CA PHE A 37 -21.86 5.85 -6.70
C PHE A 37 -23.03 5.04 -7.26
N GLU A 38 -23.84 4.41 -6.40
CA GLU A 38 -24.96 3.54 -6.79
C GLU A 38 -24.57 2.41 -7.74
N LYS A 39 -23.34 1.93 -7.58
CA LYS A 39 -22.84 0.76 -8.29
C LYS A 39 -22.73 -0.43 -7.33
N GLU A 40 -22.76 -1.61 -7.91
CA GLU A 40 -22.47 -2.84 -7.19
C GLU A 40 -21.05 -2.79 -6.61
N SER A 41 -20.91 -3.28 -5.37
CA SER A 41 -19.61 -3.36 -4.73
C SER A 41 -18.80 -4.50 -5.32
N VAL A 42 -17.49 -4.28 -5.50
CA VAL A 42 -16.59 -5.32 -5.99
C VAL A 42 -15.98 -6.03 -4.78
N MET A 43 -16.11 -7.35 -4.72
CA MET A 43 -15.52 -8.15 -3.66
C MET A 43 -13.99 -8.24 -3.83
N ALA A 44 -13.29 -8.49 -2.72
CA ALA A 44 -11.86 -8.79 -2.78
C ALA A 44 -11.62 -10.05 -3.63
N ASP A 45 -10.55 -10.05 -4.43
CA ASP A 45 -10.15 -11.23 -5.21
C ASP A 45 -9.69 -12.35 -4.27
N TRP A 46 -8.97 -11.98 -3.20
CA TRP A 46 -8.51 -12.90 -2.18
C TRP A 46 -9.06 -12.52 -0.81
N THR A 47 -9.62 -13.51 -0.13
CA THR A 47 -9.97 -13.37 1.29
C THR A 47 -8.71 -13.27 2.15
N HIS A 48 -8.84 -12.71 3.35
CA HIS A 48 -7.74 -12.73 4.33
C HIS A 48 -7.25 -14.17 4.60
N ASN A 49 -8.18 -15.12 4.67
CA ASN A 49 -7.85 -16.53 4.88
C ASN A 49 -6.99 -17.09 3.74
N TYR A 50 -7.38 -16.84 2.48
CA TYR A 50 -6.61 -17.28 1.33
C TYR A 50 -5.22 -16.62 1.27
N MET A 51 -5.17 -15.30 1.49
CA MET A 51 -3.93 -14.55 1.46
C MET A 51 -2.91 -15.07 2.50
N CYS A 52 -3.38 -15.43 3.70
CA CYS A 52 -2.47 -15.77 4.81
C CYS A 52 -2.23 -17.25 5.03
N HIS A 53 -3.18 -18.13 4.71
CA HIS A 53 -3.05 -19.57 5.04
C HIS A 53 -2.76 -20.47 3.84
N VAL A 54 -2.77 -19.92 2.63
CA VAL A 54 -2.38 -20.62 1.40
C VAL A 54 -1.04 -20.07 0.92
N PHE A 55 -0.14 -20.93 0.48
CA PHE A 55 1.11 -20.52 -0.15
C PHE A 55 0.84 -19.84 -1.52
N LYS A 56 1.69 -18.88 -1.90
CA LYS A 56 1.52 -18.10 -3.15
C LYS A 56 2.27 -18.67 -4.35
N ASP A 57 2.86 -19.85 -4.21
CA ASP A 57 3.70 -20.52 -5.22
C ASP A 57 2.95 -20.79 -6.53
N ASN A 58 1.65 -21.10 -6.44
CA ASN A 58 0.81 -21.38 -7.61
C ASN A 58 0.13 -20.13 -8.20
N GLU A 59 0.43 -18.95 -7.67
CA GLU A 59 -0.11 -17.68 -8.18
C GLU A 59 0.85 -17.03 -9.16
N THR A 60 0.32 -16.47 -10.25
CA THR A 60 1.14 -15.75 -11.24
C THR A 60 1.58 -14.40 -10.69
N SER A 61 2.74 -14.41 -10.04
CA SER A 61 3.39 -13.18 -9.58
C SER A 61 4.10 -12.42 -10.70
N LEU A 62 4.39 -11.15 -10.47
CA LEU A 62 5.26 -10.35 -11.35
C LEU A 62 6.63 -11.02 -11.51
N PHE A 63 7.16 -11.61 -10.44
CA PHE A 63 8.44 -12.33 -10.46
C PHE A 63 8.42 -13.51 -11.43
N HIS A 64 7.37 -14.32 -11.35
CA HIS A 64 7.17 -15.47 -12.23
C HIS A 64 7.06 -15.04 -13.70
N GLU A 65 6.36 -13.94 -13.98
CA GLU A 65 6.26 -13.37 -15.33
C GLU A 65 7.63 -12.99 -15.90
N PHE A 66 8.44 -12.23 -15.15
CA PHE A 66 9.79 -11.85 -15.61
C PHE A 66 10.71 -13.06 -15.80
N GLN A 67 10.65 -14.05 -14.90
CA GLN A 67 11.41 -15.30 -15.05
C GLN A 67 11.02 -16.06 -16.32
N LYS A 68 9.73 -16.17 -16.63
CA LYS A 68 9.23 -16.86 -17.83
C LYS A 68 9.72 -16.18 -19.12
N TYR A 69 9.93 -14.88 -19.10
CA TYR A 69 10.50 -14.10 -20.20
C TYR A 69 12.05 -14.08 -20.21
N GLY A 70 12.69 -14.95 -19.43
CA GLY A 70 14.13 -15.18 -19.44
C GLY A 70 14.96 -14.17 -18.64
N TYR A 71 14.33 -13.37 -17.78
CA TYR A 71 15.07 -12.43 -16.92
C TYR A 71 15.73 -13.18 -15.76
N LYS A 72 16.92 -12.75 -15.37
CA LYS A 72 17.43 -13.01 -14.02
C LYS A 72 16.73 -12.10 -13.05
N THR A 73 16.41 -12.63 -11.88
CA THR A 73 15.45 -12.00 -11.00
C THR A 73 15.96 -11.94 -9.55
N LEU A 74 15.76 -10.80 -8.88
CA LEU A 74 16.16 -10.53 -7.49
C LEU A 74 14.97 -10.00 -6.68
N LEU A 75 14.74 -10.58 -5.49
CA LEU A 75 13.84 -10.04 -4.47
C LEU A 75 14.63 -9.87 -3.18
N SER A 76 14.82 -8.62 -2.78
CA SER A 76 15.47 -8.23 -1.54
C SER A 76 14.52 -7.43 -0.66
N GLU A 77 14.36 -7.86 0.57
CA GLU A 77 13.62 -7.16 1.61
C GLU A 77 14.56 -7.05 2.83
N ASP A 78 14.41 -6.05 3.69
CA ASP A 78 15.27 -5.88 4.87
C ASP A 78 14.62 -6.30 6.19
N TRP A 79 13.37 -6.76 6.15
CA TRP A 79 12.61 -7.26 7.30
C TRP A 79 12.18 -8.72 7.11
N ALA A 80 12.51 -9.61 8.05
CA ALA A 80 12.29 -11.07 7.90
C ALA A 80 10.83 -11.49 7.89
N GLU A 81 9.92 -10.58 8.20
CA GLU A 81 8.48 -10.77 8.07
C GLU A 81 8.00 -10.41 6.66
N GLY A 82 8.76 -9.62 5.92
CA GLY A 82 8.50 -9.27 4.54
C GLY A 82 7.12 -8.65 4.30
N THR A 83 6.83 -8.44 3.02
CA THR A 83 5.57 -7.82 2.58
C THR A 83 4.39 -8.78 2.69
N LEU A 84 4.62 -10.08 2.43
CA LEU A 84 3.56 -11.09 2.40
C LEU A 84 3.47 -11.95 3.65
N ASN A 85 4.52 -12.06 4.47
CA ASN A 85 4.52 -13.00 5.60
C ASN A 85 4.05 -12.36 6.91
N TRP A 86 4.15 -11.03 7.06
CA TRP A 86 3.72 -10.36 8.29
C TRP A 86 2.20 -10.41 8.51
N PRO A 87 1.74 -10.57 9.77
CA PRO A 87 2.47 -11.11 10.94
C PRO A 87 2.38 -12.63 11.05
N ASN A 88 1.42 -13.27 10.37
CA ASN A 88 1.13 -14.70 10.48
C ASN A 88 0.68 -15.28 9.14
N CYS A 89 1.30 -14.83 8.04
CA CYS A 89 0.92 -15.22 6.68
C CYS A 89 2.05 -16.05 6.07
N LYS A 90 1.68 -17.05 5.24
CA LYS A 90 2.64 -18.00 4.71
C LYS A 90 3.56 -17.41 3.65
N GLY A 91 3.06 -16.49 2.81
CA GLY A 91 3.81 -15.99 1.65
C GLY A 91 4.09 -17.13 0.67
N PHE A 92 5.35 -17.28 0.26
CA PHE A 92 5.83 -18.38 -0.60
C PHE A 92 6.45 -19.51 0.22
N ASP A 93 6.25 -20.75 -0.21
CA ASP A 93 6.92 -21.95 0.33
C ASP A 93 8.32 -22.09 -0.27
N LYS A 94 8.42 -22.02 -1.60
CA LYS A 94 9.68 -22.08 -2.35
C LYS A 94 10.17 -20.67 -2.71
N PRO A 95 11.49 -20.47 -2.92
CA PRO A 95 12.00 -19.21 -3.42
C PRO A 95 11.28 -18.81 -4.73
N PRO A 96 10.57 -17.68 -4.78
CA PRO A 96 9.76 -17.31 -5.94
C PRO A 96 10.60 -16.71 -7.09
N ILE A 97 11.92 -16.68 -6.93
CA ILE A 97 12.82 -15.85 -7.72
C ILE A 97 14.25 -16.44 -7.73
N ASN A 98 15.15 -16.01 -8.62
CA ASN A 98 16.51 -16.58 -8.68
C ASN A 98 17.38 -16.18 -7.47
N HIS A 99 17.30 -14.91 -7.08
CA HIS A 99 18.06 -14.33 -5.97
C HIS A 99 17.09 -13.87 -4.90
N TYR A 100 17.05 -14.58 -3.77
CA TYR A 100 16.06 -14.32 -2.72
C TYR A 100 16.75 -14.06 -1.38
N MET A 101 16.57 -12.84 -0.84
CA MET A 101 17.28 -12.40 0.37
C MET A 101 16.78 -13.06 1.68
N ARG A 102 15.63 -13.72 1.65
CA ARG A 102 14.96 -14.27 2.84
C ARG A 102 15.82 -15.12 3.77
N PRO A 103 16.67 -16.05 3.29
CA PRO A 103 17.55 -16.82 4.17
C PRO A 103 18.46 -15.92 5.04
N PHE A 104 19.00 -14.84 4.45
CA PHE A 104 19.80 -13.86 5.18
C PHE A 104 18.98 -13.12 6.24
N GLN A 105 17.78 -12.65 5.88
CA GLN A 105 16.89 -11.98 6.85
C GLN A 105 16.53 -12.90 8.02
N ASN A 106 16.23 -14.17 7.74
CA ASN A 106 15.92 -15.14 8.78
C ASN A 106 17.12 -15.33 9.71
N ALA A 107 18.33 -15.49 9.17
CA ALA A 107 19.55 -15.58 10.00
C ALA A 107 19.76 -14.34 10.89
N MET A 108 19.40 -13.15 10.39
CA MET A 108 19.51 -11.88 11.10
C MET A 108 18.48 -11.71 12.23
N GLU A 109 17.23 -12.09 12.01
CA GLU A 109 16.12 -11.69 12.91
C GLU A 109 15.50 -12.86 13.68
N ARG A 110 15.59 -14.10 13.19
CA ARG A 110 14.93 -15.25 13.83
C ARG A 110 15.79 -15.84 14.94
N LYS A 111 15.15 -16.18 16.07
CA LYS A 111 15.81 -16.65 17.30
C LYS A 111 16.82 -17.78 17.07
N ASN A 112 16.53 -18.73 16.17
CA ASN A 112 17.34 -19.95 15.98
C ASN A 112 18.00 -20.09 14.60
N HIS A 113 18.09 -19.02 13.79
CA HIS A 113 18.57 -19.13 12.40
C HIS A 113 19.96 -18.54 12.14
N GLY A 114 20.53 -17.79 13.10
CA GLY A 114 21.86 -17.20 12.94
C GLY A 114 22.58 -17.01 14.27
N VAL A 115 23.90 -16.84 14.17
CA VAL A 115 24.78 -16.61 15.32
C VAL A 115 24.64 -15.17 15.86
N ASN A 116 25.05 -14.95 17.11
CA ASN A 116 24.90 -13.65 17.78
C ASN A 116 25.59 -12.50 17.05
N VAL A 117 26.74 -12.74 16.42
CA VAL A 117 27.46 -11.73 15.65
C VAL A 117 26.64 -11.27 14.45
N THR A 118 26.07 -12.20 13.68
CA THR A 118 25.18 -11.91 12.54
C THR A 118 23.99 -11.06 13.00
N LYS A 119 23.25 -11.49 14.02
CA LYS A 119 22.05 -10.78 14.52
C LYS A 119 22.29 -9.36 15.02
N ARG A 120 23.52 -9.00 15.37
CA ARG A 120 23.88 -7.66 15.87
C ARG A 120 24.59 -6.80 14.83
N HIS A 121 24.93 -7.36 13.67
CA HIS A 121 25.85 -6.74 12.72
C HIS A 121 25.31 -5.44 12.08
N LEU A 122 24.00 -5.34 11.90
CA LEU A 122 23.34 -4.23 11.19
C LEU A 122 22.67 -3.20 12.12
N LYS A 123 23.10 -3.12 13.38
CA LYS A 123 22.56 -2.17 14.36
C LYS A 123 23.34 -0.85 14.43
N GLY A 124 24.07 -0.48 13.37
CA GLY A 124 24.84 0.77 13.29
C GLY A 124 26.20 0.76 14.01
N LYS A 125 26.44 -0.12 14.99
CA LYS A 125 27.72 -0.15 15.77
C LYS A 125 28.97 -0.33 14.90
N MET A 126 28.85 -1.01 13.76
CA MET A 126 29.94 -1.20 12.78
C MET A 126 29.79 -0.31 11.55
N CYS A 127 29.11 0.85 11.69
CA CYS A 127 28.77 1.74 10.58
C CYS A 127 28.01 1.00 9.44
N ARG A 128 27.24 -0.02 9.81
CA ARG A 128 26.41 -0.82 8.91
C ARG A 128 25.00 -0.93 9.46
N GLU A 129 24.05 -0.78 8.55
CA GLU A 129 22.61 -0.78 8.79
C GLU A 129 21.92 -1.64 7.74
N GLN A 130 20.63 -1.88 7.92
CA GLN A 130 19.88 -2.85 7.11
C GLN A 130 19.86 -2.48 5.62
N HIS A 131 19.65 -1.20 5.27
CA HIS A 131 19.61 -0.73 3.89
C HIS A 131 20.95 -0.90 3.16
N HIS A 132 22.08 -0.82 3.85
CA HIS A 132 23.39 -1.07 3.25
C HIS A 132 23.46 -2.47 2.64
N THR A 133 22.89 -3.48 3.30
CA THR A 133 22.88 -4.85 2.75
C THR A 133 21.93 -5.02 1.57
N LEU A 134 20.84 -4.23 1.50
CA LEU A 134 19.97 -4.19 0.32
C LEU A 134 20.72 -3.63 -0.88
N LEU A 135 21.41 -2.50 -0.69
CA LEU A 135 22.18 -1.83 -1.74
C LEU A 135 23.35 -2.69 -2.20
N ASP A 136 24.09 -3.32 -1.27
CA ASP A 136 25.20 -4.23 -1.60
C ASP A 136 24.72 -5.43 -2.44
N TYR A 137 23.58 -6.04 -2.08
CA TYR A 137 23.06 -7.19 -2.82
C TYR A 137 22.54 -6.79 -4.20
N LEU A 138 21.84 -5.64 -4.29
CA LEU A 138 21.42 -5.08 -5.57
C LEU A 138 22.61 -4.75 -6.46
N GLY A 139 23.67 -4.13 -5.91
CA GLY A 139 24.89 -3.80 -6.66
C GLY A 139 25.56 -5.04 -7.26
N GLN A 140 25.77 -6.08 -6.43
CA GLN A 140 26.33 -7.36 -6.90
C GLN A 140 25.45 -8.00 -8.00
N PHE A 141 24.12 -7.93 -7.86
CA PHE A 141 23.21 -8.44 -8.88
C PHE A 141 23.23 -7.64 -10.18
N LEU A 142 23.40 -6.30 -10.11
CA LEU A 142 23.55 -5.45 -11.29
C LEU A 142 24.85 -5.76 -12.05
N ASP A 143 25.93 -6.08 -11.34
CA ASP A 143 27.24 -6.40 -11.93
C ASP A 143 27.31 -7.84 -12.44
N ALA A 144 26.59 -8.77 -11.78
CA ALA A 144 26.43 -10.14 -12.28
C ALA A 144 25.63 -10.16 -13.59
N TYR A 145 25.77 -11.21 -14.40
CA TYR A 145 24.99 -11.41 -15.63
C TYR A 145 25.02 -10.22 -16.61
N PRO A 146 26.19 -9.73 -17.07
CA PRO A 146 26.27 -8.57 -17.97
C PRO A 146 25.45 -8.74 -19.26
N ASP A 147 25.34 -9.98 -19.75
CA ASP A 147 24.66 -10.31 -21.02
C ASP A 147 23.21 -10.77 -20.85
N GLN A 148 22.61 -10.63 -19.65
CA GLN A 148 21.23 -11.07 -19.40
C GLN A 148 20.34 -9.94 -18.91
N LYS A 149 19.06 -10.02 -19.30
CA LYS A 149 18.02 -9.11 -18.81
C LYS A 149 17.78 -9.34 -17.32
N LYS A 150 17.56 -8.26 -16.57
CA LYS A 150 17.44 -8.29 -15.11
C LYS A 150 16.16 -7.64 -14.64
N PHE A 151 15.53 -8.24 -13.65
CA PHE A 151 14.42 -7.66 -12.90
C PHE A 151 14.74 -7.74 -11.42
N SER A 152 14.80 -6.60 -10.74
CA SER A 152 15.08 -6.52 -9.31
C SER A 152 13.94 -5.81 -8.60
N TRP A 153 13.51 -6.37 -7.48
CA TRP A 153 12.62 -5.74 -6.53
C TRP A 153 13.31 -5.63 -5.18
N THR A 154 13.50 -4.40 -4.71
CA THR A 154 14.16 -4.10 -3.43
C THR A 154 13.21 -3.32 -2.53
N TRP A 155 12.90 -3.87 -1.37
CA TRP A 155 11.97 -3.30 -0.40
C TRP A 155 12.70 -2.94 0.90
N ALA A 156 12.90 -1.64 1.11
CA ALA A 156 13.52 -1.11 2.33
C ALA A 156 12.44 -0.79 3.38
N SER A 157 11.94 -1.82 4.07
CA SER A 157 10.89 -1.69 5.07
C SER A 157 11.36 -0.88 6.28
N HIS A 158 12.56 -1.12 6.81
CA HIS A 158 12.98 -0.50 8.08
C HIS A 158 13.12 1.03 7.99
N LEU A 159 13.52 1.57 6.84
CA LEU A 159 13.72 3.01 6.67
C LEU A 159 12.44 3.84 6.77
N GLY A 160 11.30 3.32 6.31
CA GLY A 160 10.05 4.07 6.18
C GLY A 160 8.90 3.57 7.07
N HIS A 161 9.05 2.44 7.76
CA HIS A 161 7.92 1.80 8.44
C HIS A 161 7.47 2.53 9.72
N ASN A 162 8.41 2.99 10.54
CA ASN A 162 8.11 3.54 11.88
C ASN A 162 8.39 5.04 12.04
N SER A 163 9.14 5.65 11.13
CA SER A 163 9.47 7.07 11.15
C SER A 163 9.69 7.60 9.74
N GLU A 164 9.40 8.88 9.58
CA GLU A 164 9.72 9.75 8.46
C GLU A 164 11.22 10.00 8.25
N ASN A 165 12.05 9.82 9.29
CA ASN A 165 13.45 10.25 9.25
C ASN A 165 14.40 9.24 8.59
N GLY A 166 14.03 7.95 8.52
CA GLY A 166 14.94 6.92 8.02
C GLY A 166 15.30 7.09 6.54
N ILE A 167 14.35 7.54 5.72
CA ILE A 167 14.61 7.81 4.29
C ILE A 167 15.62 8.94 4.12
N ALA A 168 15.43 10.08 4.82
CA ALA A 168 16.35 11.21 4.77
C ALA A 168 17.75 10.85 5.31
N HIS A 169 17.82 10.04 6.36
CA HIS A 169 19.08 9.51 6.90
C HIS A 169 19.88 8.72 5.84
N SER A 170 19.19 7.93 5.02
CA SER A 170 19.82 7.09 4.00
C SER A 170 20.05 7.77 2.64
N ASP A 171 19.67 9.03 2.46
CA ASP A 171 19.61 9.68 1.13
C ASP A 171 20.96 9.63 0.38
N ASN A 172 22.04 9.97 1.08
CA ASN A 172 23.40 9.92 0.51
C ASN A 172 23.81 8.50 0.09
N ASP A 173 23.38 7.45 0.80
CA ASP A 173 23.72 6.07 0.45
C ASP A 173 23.05 5.66 -0.86
N PHE A 174 21.77 5.99 -1.03
CA PHE A 174 21.04 5.75 -2.27
C PHE A 174 21.58 6.62 -3.42
N TYR A 175 21.90 7.89 -3.17
CA TYR A 175 22.54 8.76 -4.14
C TYR A 175 23.86 8.15 -4.64
N ASN A 176 24.75 7.79 -3.73
CA ASN A 176 26.05 7.20 -4.04
C ASN A 176 25.90 5.88 -4.80
N PHE A 177 24.95 5.04 -4.40
CA PHE A 177 24.61 3.82 -5.12
C PHE A 177 24.18 4.10 -6.58
N MET A 178 23.26 5.04 -6.78
CA MET A 178 22.77 5.41 -8.11
C MET A 178 23.87 6.00 -9.01
N ILE A 179 24.79 6.79 -8.44
CA ILE A 179 25.95 7.31 -9.18
C ILE A 179 26.90 6.18 -9.58
N ARG A 180 27.23 5.28 -8.64
CA ARG A 180 28.13 4.14 -8.88
C ARG A 180 27.62 3.21 -9.99
N HIS A 181 26.32 2.92 -10.01
CA HIS A 181 25.69 2.01 -10.98
C HIS A 181 25.00 2.75 -12.15
N ARG A 182 25.36 4.02 -12.39
CA ARG A 182 24.68 4.87 -13.40
C ARG A 182 24.64 4.24 -14.80
N LYS A 183 25.69 3.55 -15.23
CA LYS A 183 25.78 2.93 -16.56
C LYS A 183 24.73 1.81 -16.73
N GLN A 184 24.53 0.98 -15.71
CA GLN A 184 23.51 -0.06 -15.70
C GLN A 184 22.10 0.56 -15.64
N LEU A 185 21.93 1.61 -14.83
CA LEU A 185 20.63 2.24 -14.59
C LEU A 185 20.16 3.12 -15.76
N GLU A 186 21.05 3.73 -16.55
CA GLU A 186 20.65 4.61 -17.65
C GLU A 186 19.98 3.86 -18.82
N ASN A 187 20.20 2.55 -18.93
CA ASN A 187 19.54 1.67 -19.89
C ASN A 187 18.36 0.90 -19.28
N SER A 188 17.95 1.24 -18.07
CA SER A 188 16.92 0.54 -17.30
C SER A 188 15.69 1.41 -17.06
N PHE A 189 14.54 0.77 -16.90
CA PHE A 189 13.42 1.38 -16.20
C PHE A 189 13.68 1.28 -14.70
N VAL A 190 13.76 2.42 -14.01
CA VAL A 190 14.01 2.49 -12.57
C VAL A 190 12.79 3.12 -11.90
N PHE A 191 12.15 2.35 -11.03
CA PHE A 191 11.01 2.77 -10.24
C PHE A 191 11.49 3.01 -8.81
N PHE A 192 11.25 4.21 -8.27
CA PHE A 192 11.49 4.53 -6.87
C PHE A 192 10.14 4.90 -6.25
N MET A 193 9.66 4.08 -5.30
CA MET A 193 8.27 4.16 -4.85
C MET A 193 8.06 3.74 -3.41
N GLY A 194 6.98 4.23 -2.81
CA GLY A 194 6.38 3.67 -1.60
C GLY A 194 5.12 2.87 -1.92
N ASP A 195 4.71 2.00 -1.00
CA ASP A 195 3.45 1.27 -1.02
C ASP A 195 2.31 2.06 -0.34
N HIS A 196 2.64 2.82 0.70
CA HIS A 196 1.77 3.79 1.36
C HIS A 196 2.62 4.85 2.10
N GLY A 197 2.00 5.92 2.60
CA GLY A 197 2.68 6.86 3.51
C GLY A 197 2.63 6.43 4.97
N LEU A 198 3.24 7.21 5.87
CA LEU A 198 3.41 6.86 7.29
C LEU A 198 2.07 6.77 8.05
N ARG A 199 1.63 5.55 8.39
CA ARG A 199 0.28 5.26 8.93
C ARG A 199 -0.01 5.86 10.31
N PHE A 200 1.02 6.03 11.13
CA PHE A 200 0.89 6.41 12.55
C PHE A 200 1.90 7.51 12.93
N GLY A 201 1.83 7.97 14.18
CA GLY A 201 2.75 8.98 14.72
C GLY A 201 2.21 10.41 14.63
N SER A 202 3.04 11.38 14.99
CA SER A 202 2.70 12.81 14.98
C SER A 202 2.45 13.32 13.56
N VAL A 203 3.27 12.89 12.59
CA VAL A 203 3.14 13.28 11.17
C VAL A 203 1.76 12.93 10.63
N ARG A 204 1.25 11.71 10.90
CA ARG A 204 -0.12 11.29 10.52
C ARG A 204 -1.22 12.26 10.99
N LYS A 205 -1.02 12.94 12.13
CA LYS A 205 -2.02 13.85 12.71
C LYS A 205 -2.03 15.22 12.02
N THR A 206 -1.01 15.55 11.24
CA THR A 206 -0.98 16.78 10.44
C THR A 206 -1.87 16.66 9.21
N PHE A 207 -2.26 17.79 8.61
CA PHE A 207 -3.02 17.79 7.36
C PHE A 207 -2.28 17.08 6.22
N VAL A 208 -0.98 17.38 6.06
CA VAL A 208 -0.14 16.81 4.99
C VAL A 208 0.06 15.31 5.21
N GLY A 209 0.46 14.89 6.42
CA GLY A 209 0.62 13.46 6.71
C GLY A 209 -0.70 12.69 6.61
N ALA A 210 -1.86 13.32 6.88
CA ALA A 210 -3.15 12.69 6.67
C ALA A 210 -3.45 12.38 5.19
N LEU A 211 -2.94 13.21 4.27
CA LEU A 211 -2.98 12.99 2.82
C LEU A 211 -1.94 11.97 2.38
N ASP A 212 -0.69 12.11 2.82
CA ASP A 212 0.45 11.31 2.37
C ASP A 212 0.28 9.82 2.65
N VAL A 213 -0.40 9.44 3.74
CA VAL A 213 -0.73 8.03 4.00
C VAL A 213 -1.39 7.35 2.82
N ASN A 214 -2.24 8.08 2.09
CA ASN A 214 -2.98 7.56 0.95
C ASN A 214 -2.32 7.88 -0.40
N ASN A 215 -1.28 8.73 -0.40
CA ASN A 215 -0.55 9.19 -1.59
C ASN A 215 0.94 8.78 -1.56
N PRO A 216 1.27 7.48 -1.69
CA PRO A 216 2.65 7.05 -1.75
C PRO A 216 3.46 7.75 -2.85
N PHE A 217 4.75 7.95 -2.57
CA PHE A 217 5.69 8.48 -3.55
C PHE A 217 5.85 7.52 -4.73
N LEU A 218 6.00 8.08 -5.94
CA LEU A 218 6.45 7.35 -7.13
C LEU A 218 7.24 8.27 -8.06
N SER A 219 8.42 7.81 -8.45
CA SER A 219 9.25 8.40 -9.49
C SER A 219 9.74 7.31 -10.44
N ILE A 220 9.73 7.60 -11.74
CA ILE A 220 10.16 6.64 -12.77
C ILE A 220 11.19 7.29 -13.69
N SER A 221 12.35 6.68 -13.79
CA SER A 221 13.35 6.97 -14.81
C SER A 221 13.25 5.91 -15.91
N ILE A 222 13.10 6.34 -17.17
CA ILE A 222 13.04 5.43 -18.34
C ILE A 222 14.41 5.30 -19.01
N PRO A 223 14.71 4.25 -19.78
CA PRO A 223 15.98 4.13 -20.52
C PRO A 223 16.29 5.37 -21.38
N LYS A 224 17.55 5.81 -21.38
CA LYS A 224 18.00 7.07 -21.99
C LYS A 224 17.64 7.17 -23.47
N GLU A 225 17.82 6.09 -24.23
CA GLU A 225 17.51 6.05 -25.66
C GLU A 225 16.00 6.18 -25.93
N LEU A 226 15.16 5.56 -25.09
CA LEU A 226 13.71 5.66 -25.24
C LEU A 226 13.18 7.07 -24.96
N ARG A 227 13.88 7.89 -24.16
CA ARG A 227 13.52 9.29 -23.90
C ARG A 227 13.59 10.16 -25.15
N LYS A 228 14.52 9.84 -26.05
CA LYS A 228 14.80 10.65 -27.24
C LYS A 228 14.06 10.12 -28.47
N ASN A 229 13.96 8.80 -28.58
CA ASN A 229 13.57 8.15 -29.82
C ASN A 229 12.11 7.65 -29.80
N THR A 230 11.36 7.86 -28.71
CA THR A 230 9.96 7.41 -28.59
C THR A 230 9.08 8.47 -27.92
N LYS A 231 7.75 8.30 -28.03
CA LYS A 231 6.76 9.19 -27.42
C LYS A 231 6.45 8.85 -25.95
N ILE A 232 6.99 7.74 -25.43
CA ILE A 232 6.57 7.20 -24.13
C ILE A 232 6.88 8.15 -22.97
N LEU A 233 7.94 8.98 -23.08
CA LEU A 233 8.26 9.97 -22.04
C LEU A 233 7.17 11.04 -21.91
N ASP A 234 6.69 11.55 -23.04
CA ASP A 234 5.68 12.61 -23.04
C ASP A 234 4.31 12.08 -22.59
N ILE A 235 3.97 10.86 -23.01
CA ILE A 235 2.77 10.16 -22.54
C ILE A 235 2.87 9.90 -21.03
N MET A 236 4.02 9.42 -20.54
CA MET A 236 4.25 9.21 -19.11
C MET A 236 4.09 10.51 -18.33
N ARG A 237 4.67 11.63 -18.79
CA ARG A 237 4.52 12.95 -18.15
C ARG A 237 3.07 13.42 -18.11
N LYS A 238 2.30 13.17 -19.17
CA LYS A 238 0.86 13.49 -19.21
C LYS A 238 0.07 12.61 -18.25
N ASN A 239 0.35 11.32 -18.21
CA ASN A 239 -0.31 10.37 -17.32
C ASN A 239 0.07 10.57 -15.85
N ALA A 240 1.28 11.05 -15.55
CA ALA A 240 1.71 11.36 -14.19
C ALA A 240 0.86 12.45 -13.52
N LYS A 241 0.20 13.31 -14.31
CA LYS A 241 -0.73 14.34 -13.83
C LYS A 241 -2.14 13.81 -13.57
N LYS A 242 -2.40 12.52 -13.79
CA LYS A 242 -3.69 11.86 -13.55
C LYS A 242 -3.62 10.99 -12.30
N LEU A 243 -4.78 10.62 -11.75
CA LEU A 243 -4.84 9.68 -10.65
C LEU A 243 -4.35 8.29 -11.09
N GLN A 244 -3.35 7.77 -10.38
CA GLN A 244 -2.75 6.45 -10.57
C GLN A 244 -2.93 5.58 -9.33
N THR A 245 -2.61 4.30 -9.46
CA THR A 245 -2.68 3.28 -8.41
C THR A 245 -1.53 2.29 -8.58
N HIS A 246 -1.32 1.45 -7.58
CA HIS A 246 -0.41 0.32 -7.67
C HIS A 246 -0.73 -0.68 -8.77
N PHE A 247 -2.01 -0.82 -9.15
CA PHE A 247 -2.38 -1.65 -10.30
C PHE A 247 -1.85 -1.08 -11.61
N ASP A 248 -1.79 0.25 -11.74
CA ASP A 248 -1.22 0.91 -12.92
C ASP A 248 0.31 0.71 -12.97
N THR A 249 0.98 0.70 -11.81
CA THR A 249 2.41 0.36 -11.72
C THR A 249 2.68 -1.05 -12.21
N ARG A 250 1.89 -2.02 -11.74
CA ARG A 250 1.96 -3.42 -12.20
C ARG A 250 1.71 -3.53 -13.71
N SER A 251 0.60 -2.95 -14.20
CA SER A 251 0.27 -2.98 -15.62
C SER A 251 1.37 -2.35 -16.47
N THR A 252 2.03 -1.30 -15.99
CA THR A 252 3.18 -0.70 -16.67
C THR A 252 4.35 -1.68 -16.79
N MET A 253 4.69 -2.40 -15.71
CA MET A 253 5.78 -3.39 -15.73
C MET A 253 5.46 -4.57 -16.67
N LEU A 254 4.21 -5.04 -16.68
CA LEU A 254 3.76 -6.08 -17.60
C LEU A 254 3.70 -5.59 -19.05
N ASP A 255 3.32 -4.33 -19.29
CA ASP A 255 3.31 -3.72 -20.62
C ASP A 255 4.72 -3.62 -21.21
N ILE A 256 5.68 -3.13 -20.40
CA ILE A 256 7.11 -3.12 -20.74
C ILE A 256 7.59 -4.53 -21.12
N LEU A 257 7.23 -5.53 -20.31
CA LEU A 257 7.70 -6.91 -20.47
C LEU A 257 7.10 -7.62 -21.69
N LYS A 258 5.80 -7.46 -21.93
CA LYS A 258 5.03 -8.33 -22.83
C LYS A 258 4.72 -7.70 -24.18
N PHE A 259 4.53 -6.38 -24.24
CA PHE A 259 3.97 -5.72 -25.43
C PHE A 259 4.93 -4.66 -25.99
N HIS A 260 5.39 -3.72 -25.16
CA HIS A 260 6.28 -2.65 -25.61
C HIS A 260 7.63 -3.16 -26.11
N SER A 261 8.20 -4.19 -25.49
CA SER A 261 9.46 -4.79 -25.97
C SER A 261 9.32 -5.40 -27.36
N ALA A 262 8.13 -5.88 -27.75
CA ALA A 262 7.88 -6.48 -29.05
C ALA A 262 7.69 -5.43 -30.16
N SER A 263 7.23 -4.22 -29.80
CA SER A 263 7.00 -3.12 -30.74
C SER A 263 8.11 -2.06 -30.72
N ASN A 264 9.26 -2.33 -30.10
CA ASN A 264 10.33 -1.35 -29.85
C ASN A 264 9.80 -0.04 -29.25
N PHE A 265 8.82 -0.15 -28.35
CA PHE A 265 8.18 0.98 -27.67
C PHE A 265 7.47 1.99 -28.59
N ALA A 266 7.13 1.60 -29.83
CA ALA A 266 6.46 2.47 -30.80
C ALA A 266 4.93 2.48 -30.66
N ASP A 267 4.34 1.34 -30.29
CA ASP A 267 2.89 1.24 -30.08
C ASP A 267 2.48 1.86 -28.74
N THR A 268 1.63 2.89 -28.80
CA THR A 268 1.12 3.63 -27.64
C THR A 268 -0.40 3.65 -27.57
N VAL A 269 -1.08 2.79 -28.34
CA VAL A 269 -2.54 2.69 -28.34
C VAL A 269 -3.03 2.22 -26.95
N PRO A 270 -4.18 2.69 -26.43
CA PRO A 270 -4.73 2.18 -25.17
C PRO A 270 -4.79 0.64 -25.16
N LEU A 271 -4.31 0.04 -24.07
CA LEU A 271 -4.26 -1.41 -23.90
C LEU A 271 -4.79 -1.80 -22.53
N GLU A 272 -5.74 -2.73 -22.52
CA GLU A 272 -6.21 -3.41 -21.31
C GLU A 272 -5.61 -4.81 -21.29
N ILE A 273 -4.68 -5.06 -20.37
CA ILE A 273 -4.03 -6.37 -20.23
C ILE A 273 -5.04 -7.33 -19.58
N PRO A 274 -5.37 -8.47 -20.21
CA PRO A 274 -6.35 -9.41 -19.66
C PRO A 274 -6.01 -9.84 -18.22
N GLY A 275 -7.00 -9.74 -17.32
CA GLY A 275 -6.85 -10.10 -15.90
C GLY A 275 -6.23 -9.02 -15.02
N GLU A 276 -5.74 -7.92 -15.58
CA GLU A 276 -5.18 -6.79 -14.84
C GLU A 276 -6.21 -5.67 -14.62
N LYS A 277 -6.00 -4.85 -13.58
CA LYS A 277 -6.96 -3.79 -13.16
C LYS A 277 -6.46 -2.37 -13.41
N GLY A 278 -5.21 -2.22 -13.85
CA GLY A 278 -4.57 -0.93 -14.08
C GLY A 278 -4.26 -0.67 -15.54
N TYR A 279 -3.95 0.57 -15.86
CA TYR A 279 -3.47 1.00 -17.18
C TYR A 279 -1.98 1.34 -17.10
N SER A 280 -1.24 0.99 -18.15
CA SER A 280 0.18 1.35 -18.26
C SER A 280 0.38 2.86 -18.29
N TYR A 281 1.41 3.36 -17.61
CA TYR A 281 1.80 4.78 -17.67
C TYR A 281 2.29 5.20 -19.06
N LEU A 282 2.63 4.23 -19.92
CA LEU A 282 3.19 4.46 -21.26
C LEU A 282 2.12 4.57 -22.35
N ARG A 283 0.83 4.40 -21.98
CA ARG A 283 -0.32 4.46 -22.89
C ARG A 283 -1.39 5.38 -22.29
N GLU A 284 -2.15 6.07 -23.12
CA GLU A 284 -3.29 6.84 -22.62
C GLU A 284 -4.37 5.87 -22.11
N PRO A 285 -4.92 6.08 -20.90
CA PRO A 285 -6.00 5.23 -20.41
C PRO A 285 -7.28 5.47 -21.22
N SER A 286 -8.05 4.40 -21.45
CA SER A 286 -9.36 4.45 -22.13
C SER A 286 -10.45 5.16 -21.31
N THR A 287 -10.21 5.36 -20.01
CA THR A 287 -11.18 5.93 -19.07
C THR A 287 -10.62 7.09 -18.26
N ILE A 288 -11.52 7.99 -17.84
CA ILE A 288 -11.18 9.08 -16.92
C ILE A 288 -10.76 8.47 -15.57
N ARG A 289 -9.57 8.87 -15.10
CA ARG A 289 -8.99 8.41 -13.83
C ARG A 289 -9.56 9.21 -12.65
N ASN A 290 -10.33 8.54 -11.80
CA ASN A 290 -10.90 9.07 -10.55
C ASN A 290 -11.30 7.91 -9.63
N CYS A 291 -11.64 8.18 -8.37
CA CYS A 291 -11.98 7.11 -7.42
C CYS A 291 -13.26 6.33 -7.77
N LYS A 292 -14.12 6.81 -8.68
CA LYS A 292 -15.28 6.07 -9.18
C LYS A 292 -14.88 4.99 -10.19
N ASN A 293 -13.88 5.28 -11.03
CA ASN A 293 -13.46 4.42 -12.15
C ASN A 293 -12.17 3.61 -11.84
N SER A 294 -11.39 4.03 -10.85
CA SER A 294 -10.17 3.32 -10.42
C SER A 294 -10.46 2.36 -9.26
N PRO A 295 -9.71 1.25 -9.10
CA PRO A 295 -9.88 0.27 -8.03
C PRO A 295 -9.37 0.78 -6.67
N ILE A 296 -9.98 1.87 -6.19
CA ILE A 296 -9.59 2.58 -4.97
C ILE A 296 -10.76 2.48 -3.97
N PRO A 297 -10.58 1.86 -2.80
CA PRO A 297 -11.54 1.95 -1.71
C PRO A 297 -11.79 3.41 -1.30
N ILE A 298 -13.05 3.78 -1.07
CA ILE A 298 -13.44 5.19 -0.89
C ILE A 298 -12.74 5.87 0.29
N GLN A 299 -12.40 5.11 1.35
CA GLN A 299 -11.65 5.62 2.50
C GLN A 299 -10.23 6.07 2.16
N TYR A 300 -9.63 5.52 1.10
CA TYR A 300 -8.29 5.86 0.65
C TYR A 300 -8.27 6.89 -0.48
N CYS A 301 -9.42 7.29 -1.00
CA CYS A 301 -9.49 8.20 -2.14
C CYS A 301 -8.80 9.55 -1.84
N ILE A 302 -7.83 9.94 -2.68
CA ILE A 302 -7.11 11.22 -2.57
C ILE A 302 -7.76 12.36 -3.36
N CYS A 303 -8.81 12.10 -4.13
CA CYS A 303 -9.53 13.16 -4.84
C CYS A 303 -10.05 14.21 -3.84
N GLN A 304 -9.69 15.46 -4.07
CA GLN A 304 -10.09 16.56 -3.21
C GLN A 304 -11.44 17.13 -3.65
N PHE A 305 -12.35 17.22 -2.69
CA PHE A 305 -13.66 17.84 -2.84
C PHE A 305 -13.83 18.89 -1.75
N ASN A 306 -14.58 19.95 -2.05
CA ASN A 306 -14.92 20.98 -1.09
C ASN A 306 -15.76 20.41 0.04
N LYS A 307 -15.46 20.84 1.27
CA LYS A 307 -16.13 20.39 2.48
C LYS A 307 -16.38 21.57 3.40
N THR A 308 -17.47 21.51 4.15
CA THR A 308 -17.81 22.50 5.18
C THR A 308 -17.85 21.84 6.55
N ALA A 309 -17.35 22.53 7.56
CA ALA A 309 -17.43 22.06 8.93
C ALA A 309 -18.87 22.12 9.44
N VAL A 310 -19.30 21.09 10.15
CA VAL A 310 -20.64 21.00 10.74
C VAL A 310 -20.50 20.74 12.23
N SER A 311 -21.49 21.18 13.02
CA SER A 311 -21.52 20.97 14.47
C SER A 311 -21.37 19.48 14.83
N THR A 312 -20.45 19.21 15.77
CA THR A 312 -20.14 17.86 16.26
C THR A 312 -21.02 17.44 17.46
N LYS A 313 -21.97 18.29 17.88
CA LYS A 313 -22.79 18.10 19.09
C LYS A 313 -24.30 18.05 18.81
N ASN A 314 -24.73 18.16 17.55
CA ASN A 314 -26.15 18.15 17.20
C ASN A 314 -26.72 16.71 17.12
N LYS A 315 -28.03 16.60 16.91
CA LYS A 315 -28.74 15.30 16.79
C LYS A 315 -28.15 14.41 15.69
N LEU A 316 -27.70 15.00 14.58
CA LEU A 316 -27.06 14.28 13.48
C LEU A 316 -25.70 13.68 13.90
N ALA A 317 -24.85 14.45 14.58
CA ALA A 317 -23.57 13.95 15.06
C ALA A 317 -23.74 12.77 16.05
N LEU A 318 -24.77 12.83 16.90
CA LEU A 318 -25.14 11.73 17.81
C LEU A 318 -25.63 10.49 17.07
N SER A 319 -26.49 10.64 16.05
CA SER A 319 -26.99 9.51 15.26
C SER A 319 -25.85 8.85 14.47
N ILE A 320 -24.93 9.65 13.93
CA ILE A 320 -23.71 9.16 13.29
C ILE A 320 -22.85 8.38 14.28
N GLY A 321 -22.58 8.93 15.47
CA GLY A 321 -21.80 8.25 16.51
C GLY A 321 -22.40 6.90 16.94
N LYS A 322 -23.73 6.83 17.03
CA LYS A 322 -24.44 5.57 17.33
C LYS A 322 -24.28 4.54 16.21
N GLN A 323 -24.48 4.94 14.96
CA GLN A 323 -24.33 4.05 13.80
C GLN A 323 -22.88 3.55 13.65
N ILE A 324 -21.90 4.42 13.88
CA ILE A 324 -20.48 4.06 13.86
C ILE A 324 -20.16 3.05 14.97
N SER A 325 -20.65 3.28 16.19
CA SER A 325 -20.47 2.33 17.30
C SER A 325 -21.03 0.96 16.93
N TYR A 326 -22.23 0.93 16.34
CA TYR A 326 -22.82 -0.31 15.83
C TYR A 326 -21.91 -0.98 14.80
N SER A 327 -21.49 -0.26 13.74
CA SER A 327 -20.65 -0.81 12.68
C SER A 327 -19.31 -1.36 13.17
N VAL A 328 -18.63 -0.68 14.12
CA VAL A 328 -17.38 -1.19 14.71
C VAL A 328 -17.61 -2.51 15.47
N ASN A 329 -18.70 -2.61 16.23
CA ASN A 329 -18.99 -3.85 16.97
C ASN A 329 -19.46 -4.99 16.04
N GLU A 330 -20.08 -4.67 14.90
CA GLU A 330 -20.43 -5.68 13.90
C GLU A 330 -19.19 -6.32 13.26
N GLU A 331 -18.10 -5.58 13.06
CA GLU A 331 -16.81 -6.17 12.65
C GLU A 331 -16.33 -7.20 13.67
N LEU A 332 -16.36 -6.85 14.97
CA LEU A 332 -15.98 -7.78 16.04
C LEU A 332 -16.91 -9.00 16.11
N LYS A 333 -18.21 -8.82 15.84
CA LYS A 333 -19.20 -9.90 15.80
C LYS A 333 -18.96 -10.83 14.61
N ALA A 334 -18.74 -10.29 13.42
CA ALA A 334 -18.42 -11.07 12.22
C ALA A 334 -17.15 -11.90 12.40
N GLY A 335 -16.16 -11.36 13.12
CA GLY A 335 -14.94 -12.08 13.49
C GLY A 335 -15.06 -13.03 14.69
N ASN A 336 -16.22 -13.14 15.35
CA ASN A 336 -16.42 -13.89 16.60
C ASN A 336 -15.49 -13.46 17.76
N PHE A 337 -15.21 -12.16 17.89
CA PHE A 337 -14.30 -11.59 18.89
C PHE A 337 -14.99 -10.82 20.03
N THR A 338 -16.32 -10.85 20.11
CA THR A 338 -17.09 -10.14 21.16
C THR A 338 -16.86 -10.66 22.57
N LYS A 339 -16.32 -11.89 22.72
CA LYS A 339 -15.93 -12.44 24.02
C LYS A 339 -14.61 -11.84 24.52
N GLN A 340 -13.67 -11.58 23.62
CA GLN A 340 -12.32 -11.11 23.90
C GLN A 340 -12.21 -9.57 23.96
N CYS A 341 -12.95 -8.87 23.10
CA CYS A 341 -12.88 -7.42 22.95
C CYS A 341 -14.04 -6.72 23.66
N ILE A 342 -13.82 -5.52 24.21
CA ILE A 342 -14.89 -4.70 24.80
C ILE A 342 -15.89 -4.25 23.74
N GLU A 343 -17.11 -3.92 24.18
CA GLU A 343 -18.07 -3.20 23.33
C GLU A 343 -17.57 -1.76 23.13
N MET A 344 -17.39 -1.36 21.87
CA MET A 344 -16.86 -0.06 21.50
C MET A 344 -17.98 0.97 21.40
N LYS A 345 -17.89 2.07 22.14
CA LYS A 345 -18.86 3.19 22.09
C LYS A 345 -18.14 4.48 21.78
N VAL A 346 -18.67 5.24 20.83
CA VAL A 346 -18.19 6.60 20.55
C VAL A 346 -18.38 7.47 21.79
N ASP A 347 -17.30 8.16 22.17
CA ASP A 347 -17.30 9.18 23.22
C ASP A 347 -17.78 10.51 22.64
N ARG A 348 -17.09 10.96 21.58
CA ARG A 348 -17.37 12.21 20.89
C ARG A 348 -16.94 12.19 19.44
N ILE A 349 -17.64 12.97 18.63
CA ILE A 349 -17.19 13.34 17.29
C ILE A 349 -16.17 14.48 17.44
N VAL A 350 -14.95 14.24 16.94
CA VAL A 350 -13.84 15.21 16.97
C VAL A 350 -13.94 16.17 15.79
N SER A 351 -14.27 15.65 14.61
CA SER A 351 -14.46 16.45 13.39
C SER A 351 -15.60 15.87 12.55
N LEU A 352 -16.43 16.74 12.00
CA LEU A 352 -17.51 16.39 11.09
C LEU A 352 -17.48 17.36 9.90
N LEU A 353 -17.14 16.83 8.72
CA LEU A 353 -17.01 17.61 7.50
C LEU A 353 -18.02 17.11 6.47
N LYS A 354 -18.94 17.98 6.05
CA LYS A 354 -19.92 17.70 4.99
C LYS A 354 -19.32 18.00 3.63
N TYR A 355 -19.46 17.11 2.66
CA TYR A 355 -19.14 17.42 1.26
C TYR A 355 -20.16 18.42 0.70
N THR A 356 -19.69 19.44 -0.02
CA THR A 356 -20.59 20.48 -0.55
C THR A 356 -21.50 19.95 -1.67
N GLN A 357 -21.06 18.93 -2.39
CA GLN A 357 -21.84 18.25 -3.41
C GLN A 357 -22.64 17.11 -2.76
N SER A 358 -23.96 17.14 -2.92
CA SER A 358 -24.79 15.98 -2.60
C SER A 358 -24.63 14.89 -3.66
N MET A 359 -24.71 13.64 -3.25
CA MET A 359 -24.58 12.48 -4.13
C MET A 359 -25.95 11.81 -4.21
N ASN A 360 -26.69 12.11 -5.27
CA ASN A 360 -28.04 11.60 -5.53
C ASN A 360 -28.99 11.87 -4.35
N GLY A 361 -29.11 13.14 -3.98
CA GLY A 361 -29.96 13.59 -2.87
C GLY A 361 -29.47 13.18 -1.48
N SER A 362 -28.35 12.46 -1.37
CA SER A 362 -27.76 12.08 -0.10
C SER A 362 -26.60 12.99 0.27
N ASP A 363 -26.54 13.36 1.54
CA ASP A 363 -25.39 14.08 2.09
C ASP A 363 -24.27 13.10 2.44
N VAL A 364 -23.02 13.49 2.18
CA VAL A 364 -21.84 12.68 2.51
C VAL A 364 -20.98 13.44 3.50
N TYR A 365 -20.41 12.72 4.47
CA TYR A 365 -19.59 13.27 5.53
C TYR A 365 -18.29 12.48 5.70
N ILE A 366 -17.21 13.19 6.04
CA ILE A 366 -16.03 12.61 6.70
C ILE A 366 -16.18 12.86 8.19
N VAL A 367 -15.97 11.82 8.99
CA VAL A 367 -16.12 11.86 10.44
C VAL A 367 -14.85 11.36 11.10
N VAL A 368 -14.27 12.16 11.99
CA VAL A 368 -13.20 11.75 12.89
C VAL A 368 -13.78 11.70 14.29
N PHE A 369 -13.55 10.61 15.01
CA PHE A 369 -14.19 10.38 16.30
C PHE A 369 -13.28 9.61 17.25
N LYS A 370 -13.59 9.73 18.54
CA LYS A 370 -12.87 9.07 19.63
C LYS A 370 -13.82 8.14 20.38
N MET A 371 -13.34 6.95 20.72
CA MET A 371 -14.07 5.97 21.54
C MET A 371 -13.94 6.28 23.03
N LYS A 372 -14.89 5.77 23.83
CA LYS A 372 -14.88 5.89 25.29
C LYS A 372 -13.71 5.13 25.93
N LYS A 373 -13.39 5.48 27.18
CA LYS A 373 -12.50 4.67 28.03
C LYS A 373 -13.07 3.25 28.19
N PRO A 374 -12.21 2.22 28.31
CA PRO A 374 -10.75 2.30 28.40
C PRO A 374 -10.02 2.46 27.06
N SER A 375 -10.68 2.21 25.92
CA SER A 375 -10.00 2.19 24.62
C SER A 375 -9.42 3.53 24.17
N GLN A 376 -10.19 4.62 24.31
CA GLN A 376 -9.80 5.97 23.86
C GLN A 376 -9.36 6.05 22.39
N ALA A 377 -9.78 5.06 21.61
CA ALA A 377 -9.40 4.83 20.24
C ALA A 377 -9.82 5.97 19.28
N ASN A 378 -8.91 6.46 18.43
CA ASN A 378 -9.21 7.38 17.33
C ASN A 378 -9.50 6.63 16.01
N PHE A 379 -10.53 7.11 15.30
CA PHE A 379 -10.94 6.55 14.03
C PHE A 379 -11.39 7.64 13.05
N LYS A 380 -11.44 7.27 11.77
CA LYS A 380 -11.98 8.04 10.67
C LYS A 380 -12.95 7.17 9.85
N ALA A 381 -14.07 7.74 9.43
CA ALA A 381 -15.04 7.04 8.57
C ALA A 381 -15.66 7.99 7.55
N ASN A 382 -16.14 7.42 6.44
CA ASN A 382 -17.03 8.10 5.51
C ASN A 382 -18.47 7.67 5.78
N VAL A 383 -19.41 8.60 5.75
CA VAL A 383 -20.82 8.35 6.08
C VAL A 383 -21.72 9.00 5.04
N LYS A 384 -22.74 8.27 4.59
CA LYS A 384 -23.82 8.75 3.72
C LYS A 384 -25.11 8.87 4.54
N ILE A 385 -25.76 10.02 4.48
CA ILE A 385 -27.08 10.27 5.05
C ILE A 385 -28.09 10.21 3.91
N LEU A 386 -28.94 9.20 3.92
CA LEU A 386 -29.98 9.03 2.91
C LEU A 386 -31.09 10.08 3.09
N PRO A 387 -31.91 10.37 2.06
CA PRO A 387 -33.06 11.26 2.18
C PRO A 387 -34.04 10.87 3.30
N THR A 388 -34.10 9.58 3.64
CA THR A 388 -34.90 9.04 4.76
C THR A 388 -34.33 9.38 6.14
N GLY A 389 -33.18 10.04 6.23
CA GLY A 389 -32.44 10.30 7.46
C GLY A 389 -31.59 9.11 7.95
N LYS A 390 -31.65 7.95 7.26
CA LYS A 390 -30.86 6.77 7.61
C LYS A 390 -29.36 7.03 7.41
N VAL A 391 -28.59 6.73 8.45
CA VAL A 391 -27.12 6.82 8.43
C VAL A 391 -26.53 5.52 7.87
N LYS A 392 -25.64 5.63 6.88
CA LYS A 392 -24.89 4.50 6.32
C LYS A 392 -23.39 4.78 6.38
N VAL A 393 -22.62 3.88 7.00
CA VAL A 393 -21.15 3.91 6.91
C VAL A 393 -20.72 3.41 5.54
N LEU A 394 -19.79 4.11 4.90
CA LEU A 394 -19.23 3.78 3.60
C LEU A 394 -17.82 3.23 3.75
N GLY A 395 -17.55 2.10 3.10
CA GLY A 395 -16.24 1.44 3.17
C GLY A 395 -15.83 1.06 4.59
N MET A 396 -14.52 0.99 4.83
CA MET A 396 -13.93 0.64 6.11
C MET A 396 -13.89 1.83 7.08
N ILE A 397 -14.03 1.55 8.38
CA ILE A 397 -13.75 2.50 9.45
C ILE A 397 -12.24 2.45 9.78
N GLU A 398 -11.51 3.49 9.41
CA GLU A 398 -10.05 3.54 9.52
C GLU A 398 -9.60 3.86 10.95
N ARG A 399 -8.78 2.97 11.53
CA ARG A 399 -8.07 3.21 12.79
C ARG A 399 -6.87 4.15 12.55
N THR A 400 -6.83 5.31 13.21
CA THR A 400 -5.86 6.38 12.88
C THR A 400 -4.66 6.47 13.83
N ASP A 401 -4.67 5.70 14.91
CA ASP A 401 -3.63 5.60 15.92
C ASP A 401 -3.26 4.13 16.18
N SER A 402 -2.09 3.92 16.79
CA SER A 402 -1.58 2.58 17.05
C SER A 402 -2.54 1.79 17.96
N TYR A 403 -2.61 0.50 17.70
CA TYR A 403 -3.39 -0.50 18.44
C TYR A 403 -2.54 -1.71 18.82
N LYS A 404 -1.21 -1.61 18.67
CA LYS A 404 -0.28 -2.72 18.90
C LYS A 404 -0.50 -3.37 20.26
N ASN A 405 -0.63 -2.56 21.31
CA ASN A 405 -0.69 -3.05 22.69
C ASN A 405 -2.11 -3.27 23.21
N THR A 406 -3.15 -2.90 22.46
CA THR A 406 -4.54 -2.95 22.96
C THR A 406 -5.32 -4.18 22.50
N ALA A 407 -4.85 -4.86 21.46
CA ALA A 407 -5.57 -5.92 20.75
C ALA A 407 -4.87 -7.29 20.80
N ASN A 408 -4.00 -7.53 21.79
CA ASN A 408 -3.16 -8.75 21.88
C ASN A 408 -3.93 -10.06 22.07
N CYS A 409 -5.12 -10.02 22.65
CA CYS A 409 -6.03 -11.15 22.81
C CYS A 409 -6.55 -11.74 21.48
N ILE A 410 -6.32 -11.08 20.33
CA ILE A 410 -6.71 -11.59 19.02
C ILE A 410 -5.55 -11.53 18.02
N LYS A 411 -5.49 -12.54 17.14
CA LYS A 411 -4.49 -12.65 16.07
C LYS A 411 -4.98 -12.19 14.70
N SER A 412 -6.27 -11.87 14.58
CA SER A 412 -6.84 -11.47 13.29
C SER A 412 -6.51 -10.02 12.94
N GLU A 413 -5.61 -9.81 11.99
CA GLU A 413 -5.16 -8.49 11.56
C GLU A 413 -6.29 -7.59 11.06
N HIS A 414 -7.31 -8.18 10.43
CA HIS A 414 -8.46 -7.42 9.96
C HIS A 414 -9.28 -6.82 11.11
N HIS A 415 -9.35 -7.51 12.25
CA HIS A 415 -10.20 -7.14 13.39
C HIS A 415 -9.44 -6.44 14.52
N ARG A 416 -8.11 -6.61 14.62
CA ARG A 416 -7.24 -5.91 15.58
C ARG A 416 -7.48 -4.40 15.66
N PRO A 417 -7.67 -3.66 14.53
CA PRO A 417 -7.98 -2.23 14.57
C PRO A 417 -9.23 -1.86 15.40
N TYR A 418 -10.19 -2.77 15.51
CA TYR A 418 -11.47 -2.55 16.19
C TYR A 418 -11.48 -3.07 17.63
N CYS A 419 -10.47 -3.84 18.03
CA CYS A 419 -10.45 -4.52 19.31
C CYS A 419 -9.71 -3.71 20.39
N TYR A 420 -10.30 -3.69 21.58
CA TYR A 420 -9.59 -3.44 22.82
C TYR A 420 -9.89 -4.61 23.77
N CYS A 421 -8.86 -5.34 24.20
CA CYS A 421 -9.03 -6.55 25.00
C CYS A 421 -9.67 -6.25 26.36
N LYS A 422 -10.63 -7.08 26.77
CA LYS A 422 -11.29 -6.97 28.08
C LYS A 422 -10.31 -7.15 29.23
N ASN A 423 -9.42 -8.13 29.08
CA ASN A 423 -8.30 -8.36 29.97
C ASN A 423 -7.05 -7.89 29.23
N GLN A 424 -6.48 -6.76 29.65
CA GLN A 424 -5.15 -6.39 29.21
C GLN A 424 -4.17 -7.28 29.99
N GLU A 425 -3.49 -8.19 29.30
CA GLU A 425 -2.33 -8.85 29.89
C GLU A 425 -1.22 -7.80 30.00
N ASP A 426 -0.61 -7.67 31.18
CA ASP A 426 0.58 -6.84 31.35
C ASP A 426 1.67 -7.42 30.44
N SER A 427 1.90 -6.74 29.31
CA SER A 427 2.80 -7.21 28.25
C SER A 427 4.25 -6.80 28.48
#